data_AF-A0A183HAZ2-F1
#
_entry.id   AF-A0A183HAZ2-F1
#
_cell.length_a   1.000
_cell.length_b   1.000
_cell.length_c   1.000
_cell.angle_alpha   90.00
_cell.angle_beta   90.00
_cell.angle_gamma   90.00
#
_symmetry.space_group_name_H-M   'P 1'
#
loop_
_entity.id
_entity.type
_entity.pdbx_description
1 polymer ?
#
loop_
_entity_poly.entity_id
_entity_poly.type
_entity_poly.pdbx_seq_one_letter_code
_entity_poly.pdbx_strand_id
1 'polypeptide(L)'
;MVIRTNLLSTDDKTTDEKPLTLSPLQANVLWNYPTLDSFSKLYIPGGQMDLEWCPSVATVFKIIFSFRICAAMWSVISDCDEVYNYWEPLHLFLYGTGFQTWEYSPIYAIRSYLYILLHYGPAIMLKKIFLNKSSVFITMRCMLGLFNVCAEIKMYEALCSRFGNGIARTYIVLTSLSSGMFIASCAFLPSSFSMSANLFAIAAYINEEWFLAILFTGLSALISWPFAAVLGLPIVLEMLIVQPRKLAFTFCNYALICGSAIVTALIVVDSYYFDF
;
A
#
# COMPACT_ATOMS: atom_id res chain seq x y z
N MET A 1 -31.05 21.67 40.14
CA MET A 1 -32.22 22.15 39.38
C MET A 1 -32.20 21.40 38.05
N VAL A 2 -32.52 20.11 37.93
CA VAL A 2 -33.61 19.28 38.46
C VAL A 2 -34.97 19.95 38.29
N ILE A 3 -35.65 19.62 37.20
CA ILE A 3 -37.11 19.60 37.12
C ILE A 3 -37.48 18.23 36.56
N ARG A 4 -37.78 17.31 37.47
CA ARG A 4 -38.59 16.11 37.21
C ARG A 4 -40.04 16.56 37.27
N THR A 5 -40.82 16.30 36.22
CA THR A 5 -42.28 16.35 36.27
C THR A 5 -42.79 14.92 36.26
N ASN A 6 -43.32 14.48 37.40
CA ASN A 6 -44.16 13.30 37.51
C ASN A 6 -45.55 13.65 36.96
N LEU A 7 -46.06 12.88 36.01
CA LEU A 7 -47.48 12.73 35.78
C LEU A 7 -47.77 11.23 35.64
N LEU A 8 -48.63 10.72 36.53
CA LEU A 8 -49.10 9.35 36.57
C LEU A 8 -50.25 9.14 35.57
N SER A 9 -50.22 7.95 34.96
CA SER A 9 -51.29 7.14 34.34
C SER A 9 -52.66 7.76 34.02
N THR A 10 -53.03 7.69 32.73
CA THR A 10 -54.33 7.16 32.29
C THR A 10 -54.15 6.46 30.95
N ASP A 11 -54.69 5.24 30.83
CA ASP A 11 -54.88 4.51 29.58
C ASP A 11 -55.51 5.39 28.50
N ASP A 12 -54.95 5.39 27.28
CA ASP A 12 -55.81 5.31 26.10
C ASP A 12 -55.07 4.69 24.90
N LYS A 13 -55.83 3.92 24.13
CA LYS A 13 -55.39 3.08 23.02
C LYS A 13 -55.13 3.90 21.75
N THR A 14 -54.14 3.44 20.98
CA THR A 14 -54.05 3.49 19.51
C THR A 14 -54.06 4.87 18.82
N THR A 15 -52.93 5.23 18.21
CA THR A 15 -52.90 5.63 16.80
C THR A 15 -51.48 5.45 16.24
N ASP A 16 -51.41 4.73 15.13
CA ASP A 16 -50.21 4.30 14.42
C ASP A 16 -49.34 5.47 13.95
N GLU A 17 -48.13 5.62 14.48
CA GLU A 17 -47.06 6.31 13.75
C GLU A 17 -46.59 5.38 12.63
N LYS A 18 -46.94 5.72 11.39
CA LYS A 18 -46.42 5.06 10.19
C LYS A 18 -44.89 5.07 10.22
N PRO A 19 -44.20 3.91 10.10
CA PRO A 19 -42.77 3.92 9.86
C PRO A 19 -42.50 4.63 8.53
N LEU A 20 -41.51 5.54 8.53
CA LEU A 20 -40.99 6.18 7.32
C LEU A 20 -40.82 5.12 6.24
N THR A 21 -41.47 5.30 5.08
CA THR A 21 -41.41 4.33 3.99
C THR A 21 -39.97 4.25 3.49
N LEU A 22 -39.23 3.22 3.95
CA LEU A 22 -37.92 2.88 3.43
C LEU A 22 -38.04 2.69 1.91
N SER A 23 -37.10 3.23 1.15
CA SER A 23 -37.04 2.98 -0.29
C SER A 23 -36.92 1.45 -0.55
N PRO A 24 -37.44 0.93 -1.67
CA PRO A 24 -37.35 -0.50 -1.98
C PRO A 24 -35.90 -1.04 -1.99
N LEU A 25 -34.94 -0.17 -2.28
CA LEU A 25 -33.51 -0.45 -2.20
C LEU A 25 -33.03 -0.66 -0.75
N GLN A 26 -33.55 0.10 0.21
CA GLN A 26 -33.18 -0.03 1.63
C GLN A 26 -33.84 -1.26 2.28
N ALA A 27 -35.06 -1.61 1.86
CA ALA A 27 -35.80 -2.75 2.44
C ALA A 27 -35.17 -4.11 2.07
N ASN A 28 -34.71 -4.28 0.83
CA ASN A 28 -34.07 -5.53 0.39
C ASN A 28 -32.66 -5.74 0.97
N VAL A 29 -32.01 -4.67 1.42
CA VAL A 29 -30.68 -4.73 2.06
C VAL A 29 -30.79 -5.18 3.52
N LEU A 30 -31.88 -4.88 4.23
CA LEU A 30 -31.96 -5.10 5.67
C LEU A 30 -32.05 -6.57 6.10
N TRP A 31 -32.58 -7.45 5.24
CA TRP A 31 -32.98 -8.81 5.63
C TRP A 31 -31.96 -9.93 5.36
N ASN A 32 -30.81 -9.62 4.77
CA ASN A 32 -29.86 -10.62 4.25
C ASN A 32 -28.47 -10.65 4.93
N TYR A 33 -28.27 -10.07 6.13
CA TYR A 33 -26.93 -9.97 6.73
C TYR A 33 -26.69 -10.86 7.96
N PRO A 34 -25.48 -11.45 8.06
CA PRO A 34 -25.04 -12.18 9.23
C PRO A 34 -24.88 -11.24 10.43
N THR A 35 -24.89 -11.84 11.62
CA THR A 35 -24.80 -11.16 12.92
C THR A 35 -23.64 -10.18 13.00
N LEU A 36 -23.90 -9.06 13.67
CA LEU A 36 -23.06 -7.87 13.81
C LEU A 36 -21.81 -8.18 14.65
N ASP A 37 -20.85 -8.91 14.07
CA ASP A 37 -19.58 -9.27 14.73
C ASP A 37 -18.38 -8.63 14.01
N SER A 38 -17.53 -7.99 14.82
CA SER A 38 -16.13 -7.59 14.58
C SER A 38 -15.76 -6.66 13.41
N PHE A 39 -16.62 -6.42 12.41
CA PHE A 39 -16.30 -5.65 11.19
C PHE A 39 -17.12 -4.37 10.99
N SER A 40 -17.46 -3.67 12.08
CA SER A 40 -18.06 -2.35 11.98
C SER A 40 -17.06 -1.34 11.39
N LYS A 41 -17.48 -0.55 10.39
CA LYS A 41 -16.64 0.54 9.87
C LYS A 41 -16.33 1.54 10.99
N LEU A 42 -15.06 1.88 11.18
CA LEU A 42 -14.57 2.82 12.20
C LEU A 42 -15.23 4.20 12.12
N TYR A 43 -15.62 4.64 10.92
CA TYR A 43 -16.13 6.00 10.66
C TYR A 43 -17.62 6.02 10.28
N ILE A 44 -18.45 5.17 10.87
CA ILE A 44 -19.89 5.40 10.88
C ILE A 44 -20.35 5.64 12.31
N PRO A 45 -20.46 6.91 12.74
CA PRO A 45 -20.99 7.23 14.06
C PRO A 45 -22.41 6.69 14.16
N GLY A 46 -22.64 5.72 15.06
CA GLY A 46 -23.98 5.24 15.38
C GLY A 46 -24.36 3.86 14.85
N GLY A 47 -23.42 3.05 14.34
CA GLY A 47 -23.72 1.68 13.90
C GLY A 47 -24.65 1.61 12.69
N GLN A 48 -24.79 2.72 11.95
CA GLN A 48 -25.56 2.77 10.71
C GLN A 48 -24.79 2.04 9.60
N MET A 49 -25.51 1.45 8.65
CA MET A 49 -24.90 0.79 7.48
C MET A 49 -24.42 1.85 6.47
N ASP A 50 -23.24 1.63 5.87
CA ASP A 50 -22.78 2.46 4.74
C ASP A 50 -23.58 2.11 3.49
N LEU A 51 -24.60 2.91 3.20
CA LEU A 51 -25.48 2.75 2.04
C LEU A 51 -24.92 3.45 0.79
N GLU A 52 -23.75 4.08 0.86
CA GLU A 52 -23.19 4.76 -0.29
C GLU A 52 -22.70 3.75 -1.35
N TRP A 53 -22.84 4.14 -2.62
CA TRP A 53 -22.36 3.32 -3.72
C TRP A 53 -20.85 3.08 -3.66
N CYS A 54 -20.46 1.81 -3.76
CA CYS A 54 -19.08 1.34 -3.76
C CYS A 54 -18.68 0.88 -5.18
N PRO A 55 -17.70 1.52 -5.83
CA PRO A 55 -17.14 1.03 -7.08
C PRO A 55 -16.61 -0.40 -6.94
N SER A 56 -16.86 -1.25 -7.95
CA SER A 56 -16.26 -2.59 -7.96
C SER A 56 -14.73 -2.51 -8.04
N VAL A 57 -14.03 -3.42 -7.38
CA VAL A 57 -12.56 -3.50 -7.41
C VAL A 57 -12.04 -3.60 -8.85
N ALA A 58 -12.76 -4.32 -9.73
CA ALA A 58 -12.40 -4.42 -11.15
C ALA A 58 -12.51 -3.07 -11.89
N THR A 59 -13.50 -2.24 -11.56
CA THR A 59 -13.62 -0.88 -12.11
C THR A 59 -12.46 -0.02 -11.65
N VAL A 60 -12.15 -0.05 -10.36
CA VAL A 60 -11.05 0.74 -9.77
C VAL A 60 -9.71 0.30 -10.36
N PHE A 61 -9.48 -1.00 -10.48
CA PHE A 61 -8.30 -1.56 -11.12
C PHE A 61 -8.14 -1.00 -12.53
N LYS A 62 -9.18 -1.07 -13.38
CA LYS A 62 -9.11 -0.55 -14.75
C LYS A 62 -8.75 0.93 -14.80
N ILE A 63 -9.33 1.75 -13.90
CA ILE A 63 -9.04 3.19 -13.84
C ILE A 63 -7.58 3.41 -13.47
N ILE A 64 -7.15 2.94 -12.29
CA ILE A 64 -5.80 3.19 -11.78
C ILE A 64 -4.75 2.58 -12.71
N PHE A 65 -4.94 1.34 -13.16
CA PHE A 65 -4.07 0.66 -14.11
C PHE A 65 -3.89 1.46 -15.39
N SER A 66 -4.97 2.02 -15.96
CA SER A 66 -4.86 2.84 -17.17
C SER A 66 -3.97 4.06 -16.95
N PHE A 67 -4.15 4.79 -15.83
CA PHE A 67 -3.29 5.93 -15.51
C PHE A 67 -1.83 5.52 -15.28
N ARG A 68 -1.56 4.40 -14.59
CA ARG A 68 -0.18 3.95 -14.31
C ARG A 68 0.53 3.41 -15.56
N ILE A 69 -0.18 2.71 -16.45
CA ILE A 69 0.40 2.31 -17.74
C ILE A 69 0.63 3.54 -18.63
N CYS A 70 -0.28 4.52 -18.63
CA CYS A 70 -0.03 5.77 -19.34
C CYS A 70 1.23 6.48 -18.80
N ALA A 71 1.42 6.51 -17.48
CA ALA A 71 2.65 7.01 -16.89
C ALA A 71 3.87 6.24 -17.38
N ALA A 72 3.88 4.91 -17.29
CA ALA A 72 5.01 4.08 -17.72
C ALA A 72 5.44 4.35 -19.18
N MET A 73 4.46 4.60 -20.07
CA MET A 73 4.69 4.81 -21.50
C MET A 73 5.08 6.24 -21.88
N TRP A 74 4.48 7.25 -21.24
CA TRP A 74 4.56 8.65 -21.69
C TRP A 74 5.24 9.60 -20.70
N SER A 75 5.50 9.19 -19.45
CA SER A 75 6.21 10.05 -18.50
C SER A 75 7.68 10.20 -18.89
N VAL A 76 8.21 11.41 -18.79
CA VAL A 76 9.64 11.68 -18.91
C VAL A 76 10.35 11.32 -17.58
N ILE A 77 11.56 10.78 -17.66
CA ILE A 77 12.42 10.62 -16.48
C ILE A 77 12.93 12.00 -16.08
N SER A 78 12.52 12.46 -14.90
CA SER A 78 12.86 13.80 -14.39
C SER A 78 14.02 13.80 -13.41
N ASP A 79 14.33 12.65 -12.81
CA ASP A 79 15.39 12.49 -11.81
C ASP A 79 16.64 11.85 -12.43
N CYS A 80 17.80 12.48 -12.23
CA CYS A 80 19.07 11.94 -12.69
C CYS A 80 19.48 10.67 -11.93
N ASP A 81 19.08 10.53 -10.67
CA ASP A 81 19.37 9.34 -9.87
C ASP A 81 18.69 8.12 -10.46
N GLU A 82 17.46 8.25 -10.97
CA GLU A 82 16.75 7.16 -11.64
C GLU A 82 17.59 6.56 -12.78
N VAL A 83 18.19 7.43 -13.61
CA VAL A 83 19.03 7.02 -14.73
C VAL A 83 20.36 6.44 -14.25
N TYR A 84 21.16 7.24 -13.55
CA TYR A 84 22.56 6.92 -13.31
C TYR A 84 22.79 5.98 -12.12
N ASN A 85 21.89 5.97 -11.13
CA ASN A 85 22.02 5.12 -9.94
C ASN A 85 21.16 3.86 -10.00
N TYR A 86 20.24 3.72 -10.98
CA TYR A 86 19.40 2.51 -11.06
C TYR A 86 19.32 1.91 -12.46
N TRP A 87 18.93 2.67 -13.49
CA TRP A 87 18.84 2.13 -14.85
C TRP A 87 20.20 1.73 -15.42
N GLU A 88 21.23 2.57 -15.26
CA GLU A 88 22.59 2.31 -15.73
C GLU A 88 23.23 1.08 -15.05
N PRO A 89 23.24 0.96 -13.70
CA PRO A 89 23.70 -0.25 -13.02
C PRO A 89 22.90 -1.50 -13.43
N LEU A 90 21.57 -1.42 -13.52
CA LEU A 90 20.76 -2.55 -13.98
C LEU A 90 21.11 -2.96 -15.41
N HIS A 91 21.35 -1.99 -16.30
CA HIS A 91 21.79 -2.23 -17.67
C HIS A 91 23.20 -2.87 -17.70
N LEU A 92 24.11 -2.46 -16.80
CA LEU A 92 25.41 -3.08 -16.61
C LEU A 92 25.28 -4.57 -16.23
N PHE A 93 24.43 -4.89 -15.25
CA PHE A 93 24.15 -6.30 -14.87
C PHE A 93 23.51 -7.12 -15.99
N LEU A 94 22.63 -6.51 -16.80
CA LEU A 94 21.92 -7.21 -17.87
C LEU A 94 22.77 -7.42 -19.11
N TYR A 95 23.57 -6.44 -19.51
CA TYR A 95 24.22 -6.40 -20.83
C TYR A 95 25.74 -6.28 -20.78
N GLY A 96 26.35 -6.15 -19.60
CA GLY A 96 27.80 -5.95 -19.46
C GLY A 96 28.28 -4.59 -19.96
N THR A 97 27.36 -3.63 -20.15
CA THR A 97 27.63 -2.26 -20.61
C THR A 97 26.79 -1.30 -19.79
N GLY A 98 27.26 -0.09 -19.52
CA GLY A 98 26.56 0.89 -18.68
C GLY A 98 27.45 1.41 -17.54
N PHE A 99 26.95 2.35 -16.76
CA PHE A 99 27.71 2.99 -15.70
C PHE A 99 27.46 2.36 -14.32
N GLN A 100 28.54 2.18 -13.56
CA GLN A 100 28.48 2.00 -12.12
C GLN A 100 28.70 3.37 -11.46
N THR A 101 27.70 3.85 -10.73
CA THR A 101 27.86 5.08 -9.93
C THR A 101 28.80 4.85 -8.75
N TRP A 102 29.42 5.92 -8.26
CA TRP A 102 30.29 5.90 -7.09
C TRP A 102 29.57 5.41 -5.83
N GLU A 103 28.24 5.57 -5.74
CA GLU A 103 27.43 5.08 -4.62
C GLU A 103 27.46 3.55 -4.45
N TYR A 104 27.66 2.81 -5.54
CA TYR A 104 27.88 1.34 -5.53
C TYR A 104 29.35 0.97 -5.68
N SER A 105 30.28 1.93 -5.66
CA SER A 105 31.70 1.58 -5.66
C SER A 105 32.06 0.93 -4.31
N PRO A 106 32.86 -0.16 -4.28
CA PRO A 106 33.38 -0.73 -3.03
C PRO A 106 34.13 0.27 -2.14
N ILE A 107 34.66 1.35 -2.73
CA ILE A 107 35.36 2.40 -1.99
C ILE A 107 34.42 3.17 -1.06
N TYR A 108 33.16 3.40 -1.47
CA TYR A 108 32.19 4.22 -0.74
C TYR A 108 31.04 3.42 -0.14
N ALA A 109 30.58 2.37 -0.83
CA ALA A 109 29.55 1.42 -0.38
C ALA A 109 28.31 2.07 0.27
N ILE A 110 27.78 3.13 -0.35
CA ILE A 110 26.67 3.92 0.23
C ILE A 110 25.31 3.28 -0.02
N ARG A 111 25.17 2.52 -1.12
CA ARG A 111 23.92 1.83 -1.47
C ARG A 111 24.12 0.33 -1.59
N SER A 112 23.17 -0.44 -1.05
CA SER A 112 23.16 -1.88 -1.21
C SER A 112 22.83 -2.30 -2.64
N TYR A 113 23.57 -3.29 -3.15
CA TYR A 113 23.27 -3.91 -4.45
C TYR A 113 21.96 -4.71 -4.44
N LEU A 114 21.44 -5.06 -3.25
CA LEU A 114 20.22 -5.84 -3.11
C LEU A 114 19.02 -5.19 -3.82
N TYR A 115 18.91 -3.86 -3.77
CA TYR A 115 17.83 -3.14 -4.43
C TYR A 115 17.86 -3.29 -5.96
N ILE A 116 19.04 -3.23 -6.57
CA ILE A 116 19.20 -3.48 -8.01
C ILE A 116 18.88 -4.94 -8.32
N LEU A 117 19.40 -5.88 -7.53
CA LEU A 117 19.21 -7.32 -7.77
C LEU A 117 17.75 -7.75 -7.68
N LEU A 118 16.97 -7.13 -6.78
CA LEU A 118 15.53 -7.33 -6.69
C LEU A 118 14.84 -7.08 -8.04
N HIS A 119 15.29 -6.05 -8.77
CA HIS A 119 14.75 -5.67 -10.07
C HIS A 119 15.47 -6.37 -11.24
N TYR A 120 16.68 -6.87 -11.02
CA TYR A 120 17.41 -7.69 -11.98
C TYR A 120 16.69 -9.00 -12.30
N GLY A 121 16.12 -9.67 -11.29
CA GLY A 121 15.37 -10.92 -11.44
C GLY A 121 14.26 -10.87 -12.51
N PRO A 122 13.29 -9.95 -12.44
CA PRO A 122 12.31 -9.79 -13.50
C PRO A 122 12.94 -9.30 -14.81
N ALA A 123 13.93 -8.40 -14.76
CA ALA A 123 14.56 -7.87 -15.97
C ALA A 123 15.31 -8.93 -16.79
N ILE A 124 15.93 -9.93 -16.17
CA ILE A 124 16.58 -11.04 -16.89
C ILE A 124 15.56 -11.95 -17.57
N MET A 125 14.38 -12.14 -16.98
CA MET A 125 13.27 -12.87 -17.62
C MET A 125 12.77 -12.09 -18.84
N LEU A 126 12.59 -10.77 -18.71
CA LEU A 126 12.19 -9.91 -19.82
C LEU A 126 13.23 -9.86 -20.94
N LYS A 127 14.52 -9.82 -20.61
CA LYS A 127 15.61 -9.87 -21.61
C LYS A 127 15.57 -11.16 -22.44
N LYS A 128 15.12 -12.28 -21.87
CA LYS A 128 14.97 -13.54 -22.62
C LYS A 128 13.78 -13.51 -23.58
N ILE A 129 12.71 -12.79 -23.21
CA ILE A 129 11.48 -12.69 -24.00
C ILE A 129 11.62 -11.64 -25.11
N PHE A 130 12.22 -10.49 -24.80
CA PHE A 130 12.34 -9.35 -25.70
C PHE A 130 13.76 -9.19 -26.23
N LEU A 131 13.89 -9.09 -27.56
CA LEU A 131 15.16 -8.85 -28.23
C LEU A 131 15.64 -7.38 -28.10
N ASN A 132 14.70 -6.44 -28.00
CA ASN A 132 14.98 -5.00 -28.00
C ASN A 132 15.13 -4.45 -26.57
N LYS A 133 16.20 -3.71 -26.30
CA LYS A 133 16.46 -3.06 -25.01
C LYS A 133 15.34 -2.11 -24.58
N SER A 134 14.79 -1.34 -25.52
CA SER A 134 13.69 -0.41 -25.25
C SER A 134 12.42 -1.13 -24.77
N SER A 135 12.15 -2.33 -25.30
CA SER A 135 11.00 -3.15 -24.86
C SER A 135 11.19 -3.65 -23.43
N VAL A 136 12.41 -4.06 -23.05
CA VAL A 136 12.74 -4.45 -21.67
C VAL A 136 12.55 -3.26 -20.72
N PHE A 137 13.07 -2.08 -21.08
CA PHE A 137 12.94 -0.85 -20.30
C PHE A 137 11.48 -0.47 -20.06
N ILE A 138 10.68 -0.37 -21.13
CA ILE A 138 9.26 0.00 -21.04
C ILE A 138 8.50 -1.04 -20.21
N THR A 139 8.75 -2.34 -20.43
CA THR A 139 8.06 -3.40 -19.68
C THR A 139 8.42 -3.37 -18.19
N MET A 140 9.67 -3.06 -17.84
CA MET A 140 10.07 -2.86 -16.45
C MET A 140 9.31 -1.69 -15.81
N ARG A 141 9.16 -0.56 -16.51
CA ARG A 141 8.34 0.57 -16.02
C ARG A 141 6.89 0.16 -15.80
N CYS A 142 6.32 -0.64 -16.70
CA CYS A 142 4.97 -1.19 -16.53
C CYS A 142 4.87 -2.12 -15.31
N MET A 143 5.90 -2.94 -15.03
CA MET A 143 5.93 -3.80 -13.83
C MET A 143 5.99 -2.97 -12.54
N LEU A 144 6.78 -1.90 -12.50
CA LEU A 144 6.80 -0.96 -11.38
C LEU A 144 5.44 -0.30 -11.17
N GLY A 145 4.83 0.18 -12.26
CA GLY A 145 3.47 0.73 -12.23
C GLY A 145 2.44 -0.29 -11.73
N LEU A 146 2.54 -1.55 -12.14
CA LEU A 146 1.64 -2.63 -11.68
C LEU A 146 1.81 -2.91 -10.18
N PHE A 147 3.04 -2.92 -9.67
CA PHE A 147 3.29 -3.06 -8.23
C PHE A 147 2.62 -1.92 -7.44
N ASN A 148 2.73 -0.68 -7.93
CA ASN A 148 2.04 0.46 -7.35
C ASN A 148 0.51 0.31 -7.43
N VAL A 149 -0.06 -0.15 -8.56
CA VAL A 149 -1.50 -0.44 -8.69
C VAL A 149 -1.96 -1.45 -7.64
N CYS A 150 -1.20 -2.52 -7.40
CA CYS A 150 -1.53 -3.52 -6.38
C CYS A 150 -1.61 -2.90 -4.98
N ALA A 151 -0.66 -2.02 -4.63
CA ALA A 151 -0.68 -1.30 -3.36
C ALA A 151 -1.88 -0.35 -3.26
N GLU A 152 -2.18 0.39 -4.34
CA GLU A 152 -3.32 1.31 -4.36
C GLU A 152 -4.67 0.60 -4.24
N ILE A 153 -4.82 -0.56 -4.87
CA ILE A 153 -6.02 -1.40 -4.77
C ILE A 153 -6.17 -1.96 -3.36
N LYS A 154 -5.08 -2.43 -2.74
CA LYS A 154 -5.11 -2.90 -1.35
C LYS A 154 -5.53 -1.81 -0.38
N MET A 155 -5.03 -0.60 -0.58
CA MET A 155 -5.47 0.56 0.20
C MET A 155 -6.95 0.88 -0.03
N TYR A 156 -7.43 0.83 -1.28
CA TYR A 156 -8.84 1.01 -1.59
C TYR A 156 -9.74 -0.01 -0.88
N GLU A 157 -9.37 -1.30 -0.92
CA GLU A 157 -10.10 -2.36 -0.21
C GLU A 157 -10.15 -2.10 1.30
N ALA A 158 -9.02 -1.71 1.90
CA ALA A 158 -8.92 -1.38 3.32
C ALA A 158 -9.77 -0.15 3.70
N LEU A 159 -9.84 0.87 2.83
CA LEU A 159 -10.69 2.04 3.05
C LEU A 159 -12.18 1.68 2.99
N CYS A 160 -12.58 0.83 2.05
CA CYS A 160 -13.96 0.37 1.93
C CYS A 160 -14.38 -0.50 3.13
N SER A 161 -13.50 -1.37 3.61
CA SER A 161 -13.77 -2.30 4.71
C SER A 161 -13.82 -1.60 6.07
N ARG A 162 -12.90 -0.67 6.35
CA ARG A 162 -12.75 -0.09 7.70
C ARG A 162 -13.23 1.35 7.83
N PHE A 163 -13.31 2.14 6.76
CA PHE A 163 -13.68 3.55 6.86
C PHE A 163 -15.05 3.82 6.24
N GLY A 164 -15.12 4.08 4.95
CA GLY A 164 -16.35 4.47 4.28
C GLY A 164 -16.16 4.55 2.78
N ASN A 165 -17.20 4.21 2.03
CA ASN A 165 -17.15 4.14 0.57
C ASN A 165 -16.85 5.52 -0.03
N GLY A 166 -17.35 6.61 0.57
CA GLY A 166 -17.06 7.98 0.13
C GLY A 166 -15.60 8.40 0.26
N ILE A 167 -14.92 8.00 1.34
CA ILE A 167 -13.48 8.23 1.52
C ILE A 167 -12.70 7.45 0.46
N ALA A 168 -13.08 6.19 0.23
CA ALA A 168 -12.45 5.36 -0.78
C ALA A 168 -12.63 5.91 -2.21
N ARG A 169 -13.82 6.45 -2.56
CA ARG A 169 -14.04 7.15 -3.84
C ARG A 169 -13.15 8.38 -3.98
N THR A 170 -13.07 9.19 -2.92
CA THR A 170 -12.24 10.41 -2.91
C THR A 170 -10.76 10.06 -3.09
N TYR A 171 -10.29 9.01 -2.42
CA TYR A 171 -8.95 8.48 -2.57
C TYR A 171 -8.65 8.11 -4.03
N ILE A 172 -9.54 7.38 -4.72
CA ILE A 172 -9.35 7.01 -6.14
C ILE A 172 -9.18 8.25 -7.02
N VAL A 173 -10.03 9.27 -6.83
CA VAL A 173 -9.96 10.51 -7.61
C VAL A 173 -8.63 11.22 -7.36
N LEU A 174 -8.24 11.39 -6.09
CA LEU A 174 -7.01 12.08 -5.72
C LEU A 174 -5.77 11.36 -6.23
N THR A 175 -5.70 10.04 -6.06
CA THR A 175 -4.52 9.27 -6.49
C THR A 175 -4.41 9.19 -8.01
N SER A 176 -5.53 9.08 -8.73
CA SER A 176 -5.54 8.99 -10.20
C SER A 176 -5.16 10.32 -10.85
N LEU A 177 -5.64 11.45 -10.30
CA LEU A 177 -5.39 12.79 -10.83
C LEU A 177 -4.13 13.46 -10.26
N SER A 178 -3.46 12.83 -9.29
CA SER A 178 -2.23 13.35 -8.72
C SER A 178 -1.07 13.26 -9.73
N SER A 179 -0.50 14.42 -10.09
CA SER A 179 0.71 14.51 -10.90
C SER A 179 1.92 13.83 -10.25
N GLY A 180 2.05 13.91 -8.91
CA GLY A 180 3.12 13.26 -8.16
C GLY A 180 3.07 11.73 -8.33
N MET A 181 1.93 11.11 -8.03
CA MET A 181 1.69 9.69 -8.30
C MET A 181 1.89 9.31 -9.78
N PHE A 182 1.50 10.18 -10.73
CA PHE A 182 1.72 9.91 -12.16
C PHE A 182 3.20 9.78 -12.50
N ILE A 183 4.07 10.63 -11.94
CA ILE A 183 5.52 10.55 -12.20
C ILE A 183 6.19 9.46 -11.37
N ALA A 184 5.84 9.35 -10.08
CA ALA A 184 6.54 8.49 -9.13
C ALA A 184 6.21 6.99 -9.27
N SER A 185 4.98 6.65 -9.66
CA SER A 185 4.49 5.25 -9.65
C SER A 185 5.27 4.27 -10.55
N CYS A 186 5.90 4.78 -11.62
CA CYS A 186 6.67 3.97 -12.56
C CYS A 186 8.17 4.28 -12.55
N ALA A 187 8.61 5.14 -11.63
CA ALA A 187 10.00 5.54 -11.52
C ALA A 187 10.82 4.45 -10.80
N PHE A 188 11.97 4.11 -11.36
CA PHE A 188 12.86 3.12 -10.77
C PHE A 188 13.74 3.74 -9.67
N LEU A 189 13.09 4.13 -8.57
CA LEU A 189 13.72 4.80 -7.42
C LEU A 189 13.33 4.09 -6.11
N PRO A 190 14.23 3.98 -5.13
CA PRO A 190 13.91 3.39 -3.84
C PRO A 190 12.81 4.15 -3.09
N SER A 191 12.69 5.46 -3.30
CA SER A 191 11.60 6.28 -2.77
C SER A 191 10.25 5.89 -3.36
N SER A 192 10.16 5.63 -4.67
CA SER A 192 8.94 5.13 -5.33
C SER A 192 8.55 3.72 -4.88
N PHE A 193 9.54 2.84 -4.71
CA PHE A 193 9.30 1.53 -4.11
C PHE A 193 8.81 1.64 -2.67
N SER A 194 9.46 2.49 -1.86
CA SER A 194 9.03 2.79 -0.48
C SER A 194 7.63 3.38 -0.40
N MET A 195 7.26 4.27 -1.32
CA MET A 195 5.91 4.81 -1.41
C MET A 195 4.87 3.69 -1.59
N SER A 196 5.10 2.80 -2.55
CA SER A 196 4.21 1.66 -2.83
C SER A 196 4.17 0.65 -1.68
N ALA A 197 5.34 0.29 -1.14
CA ALA A 197 5.46 -0.66 -0.04
C ALA A 197 4.81 -0.14 1.25
N ASN A 198 5.00 1.13 1.62
CA ASN A 198 4.32 1.70 2.79
C ASN A 198 2.82 1.83 2.58
N LEU A 199 2.36 2.16 1.37
CA LEU A 199 0.93 2.18 1.07
C LEU A 199 0.32 0.78 1.32
N PHE A 200 1.01 -0.27 0.89
CA PHE A 200 0.63 -1.65 1.19
C PHE A 200 0.68 -1.94 2.70
N ALA A 201 1.73 -1.50 3.40
CA ALA A 201 1.89 -1.73 4.84
C ALA A 201 0.77 -1.07 5.65
N ILE A 202 0.38 0.16 5.30
CA ILE A 202 -0.73 0.87 5.93
C ILE A 202 -2.08 0.21 5.60
N ALA A 203 -2.28 -0.26 4.37
CA ALA A 203 -3.48 -1.02 4.01
C ALA A 203 -3.60 -2.32 4.83
N ALA A 204 -2.49 -3.06 4.97
CA ALA A 204 -2.42 -4.26 5.80
C ALA A 204 -2.66 -3.94 7.28
N TYR A 205 -2.08 -2.85 7.78
CA TYR A 205 -2.31 -2.36 9.14
C TYR A 205 -3.79 -2.07 9.41
N ILE A 206 -4.47 -1.35 8.50
CA ILE A 206 -5.91 -1.05 8.61
C ILE A 206 -6.73 -2.34 8.70
N ASN A 207 -6.37 -3.37 7.92
CA ASN A 207 -7.04 -4.67 7.94
C ASN A 207 -6.57 -5.60 9.08
N GLU A 208 -5.68 -5.16 9.96
CA GLU A 208 -5.07 -5.95 11.05
C GLU A 208 -4.24 -7.16 10.54
N GLU A 209 -3.73 -7.09 9.32
CA GLU A 209 -2.79 -8.06 8.72
C GLU A 209 -1.35 -7.76 9.17
N TRP A 210 -1.09 -7.92 10.47
CA TRP A 210 0.14 -7.48 11.15
C TRP A 210 1.45 -7.96 10.51
N PHE A 211 1.48 -9.21 10.03
CA PHE A 211 2.67 -9.77 9.39
C PHE A 211 3.04 -8.99 8.12
N LEU A 212 2.07 -8.73 7.24
CA LEU A 212 2.31 -8.00 6.00
C LEU A 212 2.64 -6.52 6.27
N ALA A 213 1.99 -5.91 7.28
CA ALA A 213 2.31 -4.56 7.70
C ALA A 213 3.79 -4.42 8.13
N ILE A 214 4.30 -5.34 8.96
CA ILE A 214 5.69 -5.35 9.40
C ILE A 214 6.64 -5.68 8.24
N LEU A 215 6.31 -6.69 7.41
CA LEU A 215 7.12 -7.10 6.28
C LEU A 215 7.34 -5.95 5.29
N PHE A 216 6.27 -5.31 4.82
CA PHE A 216 6.37 -4.24 3.83
C PHE A 216 7.00 -2.97 4.39
N THR A 217 6.79 -2.67 5.67
CA THR A 217 7.53 -1.59 6.37
C THR A 217 9.03 -1.90 6.39
N GLY A 218 9.40 -3.15 6.72
CA GLY A 218 10.80 -3.60 6.72
C GLY A 218 11.42 -3.57 5.33
N LEU A 219 10.73 -4.05 4.29
CA LEU A 219 11.18 -4.00 2.90
C LEU A 219 11.40 -2.56 2.43
N SER A 220 10.47 -1.65 2.79
CA SER A 220 10.63 -0.23 2.49
C SER A 220 11.87 0.34 3.19
N ALA A 221 11.96 0.22 4.50
CA ALA A 221 13.02 0.84 5.28
C ALA A 221 14.41 0.27 4.97
N LEU A 222 14.55 -1.06 4.95
CA LEU A 222 15.85 -1.71 4.93
C LEU A 222 16.40 -1.92 3.52
N ILE A 223 15.55 -2.26 2.54
CA ILE A 223 16.01 -2.53 1.16
C ILE A 223 16.04 -1.25 0.33
N SER A 224 15.10 -0.32 0.56
CA SER A 224 14.92 0.81 -0.35
C SER A 224 15.32 2.16 0.23
N TRP A 225 14.63 2.67 1.25
CA TRP A 225 14.85 4.01 1.77
C TRP A 225 14.75 4.05 3.30
N PRO A 226 15.87 4.23 4.04
CA PRO A 226 15.88 4.08 5.49
C PRO A 226 14.98 5.07 6.22
N PHE A 227 14.86 6.30 5.70
CA PHE A 227 14.00 7.32 6.30
C PHE A 227 12.51 6.97 6.22
N ALA A 228 12.11 6.05 5.34
CA ALA A 228 10.73 5.59 5.24
C ALA A 228 10.31 4.73 6.45
N ALA A 229 11.26 4.29 7.30
CA ALA A 229 10.97 3.58 8.55
C ALA A 229 9.99 4.34 9.46
N VAL A 230 10.02 5.68 9.42
CA VAL A 230 9.11 6.55 10.19
C VAL A 230 7.64 6.31 9.82
N LEU A 231 7.35 5.91 8.58
CA LEU A 231 5.98 5.61 8.14
C LEU A 231 5.41 4.34 8.80
N GLY A 232 6.27 3.50 9.39
CA GLY A 232 5.87 2.36 10.23
C GLY A 232 5.40 2.75 11.63
N LEU A 233 5.49 4.03 12.01
CA LEU A 233 5.16 4.49 13.37
C LEU A 233 3.74 4.10 13.82
N PRO A 234 2.67 4.25 13.01
CA PRO A 234 1.32 3.85 13.43
C PRO A 234 1.23 2.37 13.82
N ILE A 235 1.94 1.49 13.09
CA ILE A 235 1.97 0.05 13.35
C ILE A 235 2.64 -0.23 14.70
N VAL A 236 3.80 0.39 14.94
CA VAL A 236 4.56 0.21 16.18
C VAL A 236 3.80 0.75 17.38
N LEU A 237 3.20 1.95 17.26
CA LEU A 237 2.42 2.56 18.33
C LEU A 237 1.22 1.66 18.72
N GLU A 238 0.48 1.16 17.73
CA GLU A 238 -0.67 0.30 17.99
C GLU A 238 -0.26 -1.01 18.68
N MET A 239 0.77 -1.68 18.14
CA MET A 239 1.18 -3.00 18.64
C MET A 239 1.94 -2.97 19.97
N LEU A 240 2.72 -1.91 20.24
CA LEU A 240 3.58 -1.83 21.43
C LEU A 240 3.07 -0.90 22.53
N ILE A 241 2.22 0.09 22.22
CA ILE A 241 1.75 1.09 23.19
C ILE A 241 0.26 0.94 23.46
N VAL A 242 -0.56 0.86 22.41
CA VAL A 242 -2.03 0.79 22.56
C VAL A 242 -2.48 -0.61 23.01
N GLN A 243 -1.99 -1.66 22.35
CA GLN A 243 -2.38 -3.05 22.62
C GLN A 243 -1.21 -4.00 22.97
N PRO A 244 -0.28 -3.63 23.87
CA PRO A 244 0.94 -4.40 24.11
C PRO A 244 0.67 -5.83 24.60
N ARG A 245 -0.35 -6.03 25.44
CA ARG A 245 -0.66 -7.36 26.01
C ARG A 245 -1.06 -8.38 24.95
N LYS A 246 -1.62 -7.94 23.82
CA LYS A 246 -2.08 -8.82 22.74
C LYS A 246 -1.06 -8.90 21.61
N LEU A 247 -0.45 -7.78 21.24
CA LEU A 247 0.29 -7.65 19.98
C LEU A 247 1.80 -7.55 20.15
N ALA A 248 2.34 -7.25 21.34
CA ALA A 248 3.78 -7.03 21.48
C ALA A 248 4.62 -8.27 21.17
N PHE A 249 4.20 -9.45 21.65
CA PHE A 249 4.89 -10.71 21.35
C PHE A 249 4.84 -11.04 19.85
N THR A 250 3.68 -10.84 19.23
CA THR A 250 3.47 -11.01 17.79
C THR A 250 4.35 -10.06 16.98
N PHE A 251 4.43 -8.79 17.38
CA PHE A 251 5.32 -7.80 16.78
C PHE A 251 6.77 -8.25 16.86
N CYS A 252 7.26 -8.61 18.05
CA CYS A 252 8.65 -9.05 18.23
C CYS A 252 8.98 -10.25 17.35
N ASN A 253 8.12 -11.26 17.28
CA ASN A 253 8.36 -12.45 16.45
C ASN A 253 8.38 -12.10 14.96
N TYR A 254 7.39 -11.35 14.46
CA TYR A 254 7.33 -10.99 13.05
C TYR A 254 8.45 -10.04 12.64
N ALA A 255 8.79 -9.08 13.50
CA ALA A 255 9.91 -8.17 13.29
C ALA A 255 11.25 -8.92 13.29
N LEU A 256 11.44 -9.90 14.19
CA LEU A 256 12.63 -10.74 14.19
C LEU A 256 12.72 -11.59 12.93
N ILE A 257 11.64 -12.25 12.51
CA ILE A 257 11.63 -13.09 11.30
C ILE A 257 11.88 -12.24 10.05
N CYS A 258 11.10 -11.18 9.84
CA CYS A 258 11.24 -10.33 8.65
C CYS A 258 12.57 -9.57 8.66
N GLY A 259 12.93 -8.98 9.81
CA GLY A 259 14.16 -8.21 9.98
C GLY A 259 15.39 -9.08 9.78
N SER A 260 15.47 -10.25 10.41
CA SER A 260 16.60 -11.16 10.22
C SER A 260 16.72 -11.66 8.78
N ALA A 261 15.61 -11.99 8.12
CA ALA A 261 15.63 -12.40 6.71
C ALA A 261 16.16 -11.29 5.79
N ILE A 262 15.67 -10.06 5.95
CA ILE A 262 16.08 -8.92 5.12
C ILE A 262 17.53 -8.52 5.42
N VAL A 263 17.92 -8.44 6.70
CA VAL A 263 19.29 -8.09 7.10
C VAL A 263 20.28 -9.16 6.64
N THR A 264 19.93 -10.44 6.75
CA THR A 264 20.78 -11.53 6.24
C THR A 264 20.98 -11.39 4.73
N ALA A 265 19.91 -11.13 3.97
CA ALA A 265 20.01 -10.91 2.53
C ALA A 265 20.90 -9.70 2.18
N LEU A 266 20.76 -8.59 2.92
CA LEU A 266 21.62 -7.41 2.78
C LEU A 266 23.08 -7.76 3.03
N ILE A 267 23.39 -8.38 4.17
CA ILE A 267 24.76 -8.76 4.52
C ILE A 267 25.36 -9.67 3.46
N VAL A 268 24.63 -10.71 3.03
CA VAL A 268 25.14 -11.67 2.04
C VAL A 268 25.44 -11.00 0.70
N VAL A 269 24.52 -10.17 0.20
CA VAL A 269 24.70 -9.48 -1.07
C VAL A 269 25.82 -8.46 -0.97
N ASP A 270 25.80 -7.59 0.04
CA ASP A 270 26.75 -6.49 0.14
C ASP A 270 28.17 -6.99 0.44
N SER A 271 28.33 -8.07 1.22
CA SER A 271 29.66 -8.68 1.43
C SER A 271 30.23 -9.25 0.13
N TYR A 272 29.38 -9.84 -0.73
CA TYR A 272 29.82 -10.38 -2.02
C TYR A 272 30.25 -9.28 -3.01
N TYR A 273 29.57 -8.14 -3.04
CA TYR A 273 29.87 -7.08 -4.02
C TYR A 273 30.88 -6.04 -3.55
N PHE A 274 31.05 -5.87 -2.23
CA PHE A 274 31.97 -4.89 -1.66
C PHE A 274 33.26 -5.51 -1.10
N ASP A 275 33.46 -6.83 -1.23
CA ASP A 275 34.65 -7.55 -0.74
C ASP A 275 34.95 -7.31 0.75
N PHE A 276 33.93 -7.42 1.61
CA PHE A 276 34.07 -7.42 3.08
C PHE A 276 34.29 -8.81 3.66
#